data_AF-A0A4Y2G841-F1
#
_entry.id   AF-A0A4Y2G841-F1
#
_cell.length_a   1.000
_cell.length_b   1.000
_cell.length_c   1.000
_cell.angle_alpha   90.00
_cell.angle_beta   90.00
_cell.angle_gamma   90.00
#
_symmetry.space_group_name_H-M   'P 1'
#
loop_
_entity.id
_entity.type
_entity.pdbx_description
1 polymer ?
#
loop_
_entity_poly.entity_id
_entity_poly.type
_entity_poly.pdbx_seq_one_letter_code
_entity_poly.pdbx_strand_id
1 'polypeptide(L)'
;MSPNSPNYSISINHAELLVELPWESYNKDTLHLNRAKKIFDADHYGIEKVKERLLEFLTVLQLKKNMKGPVLLLCGPPWIGKTSLGKSIAKAMSRKYARISLGGLNDE
;
A
#
# COMPACT_ATOMS: atom_id res chain seq x y z
N MET A 1 -36.36 6.79 10.93
CA MET A 1 -36.71 5.37 11.15
C MET A 1 -36.88 5.17 12.64
N SER A 2 -37.85 4.38 13.09
CA SER A 2 -37.98 4.05 14.51
C SER A 2 -36.71 3.32 14.98
N PRO A 3 -36.14 3.66 16.15
CA PRO A 3 -34.97 2.96 16.72
C PRO A 3 -35.18 1.46 16.88
N ASN A 4 -36.44 1.01 16.99
CA ASN A 4 -36.81 -0.41 17.12
C ASN A 4 -36.95 -1.13 15.77
N SER A 5 -36.66 -0.47 14.64
CA SER A 5 -36.72 -1.11 13.32
C SER A 5 -35.53 -2.05 13.12
N PRO A 6 -35.72 -3.31 12.66
CA PRO A 6 -34.64 -4.26 12.41
C PRO A 6 -33.55 -3.72 11.46
N ASN A 7 -33.92 -2.84 10.54
CA ASN A 7 -33.02 -2.28 9.53
C ASN A 7 -32.25 -1.05 10.03
N TYR A 8 -32.62 -0.49 11.20
CA TYR A 8 -32.00 0.73 11.73
C TYR A 8 -30.49 0.54 11.96
N SER A 9 -30.10 -0.57 12.58
CA SER A 9 -28.70 -0.90 12.86
C SER A 9 -27.87 -1.14 11.59
N ILE A 10 -28.47 -1.72 10.54
CA ILE A 10 -27.77 -1.92 9.26
C ILE A 10 -27.53 -0.57 8.58
N SER A 11 -28.56 0.27 8.54
CA SER A 11 -28.46 1.60 7.92
C SER A 11 -27.46 2.50 8.65
N ILE A 12 -27.40 2.44 9.99
CA ILE A 12 -26.46 3.26 10.76
C ILE A 12 -25.02 2.79 10.57
N ASN A 13 -24.75 1.48 10.62
CA ASN A 13 -23.42 0.92 10.37
C ASN A 13 -22.92 1.26 8.97
N HIS A 14 -23.81 1.21 7.96
CA HIS A 14 -23.45 1.59 6.60
C HIS A 14 -23.13 3.10 6.49
N ALA A 15 -23.93 3.95 7.15
CA ALA A 15 -23.65 5.38 7.19
C ALA A 15 -22.33 5.70 7.92
N GLU A 16 -22.05 5.02 9.03
CA GLU A 16 -20.79 5.13 9.76
C GLU A 16 -19.61 4.74 8.87
N LEU A 17 -19.67 3.60 8.17
CA LEU A 17 -18.64 3.19 7.22
C LEU A 17 -18.40 4.27 6.16
N LEU A 18 -19.46 4.84 5.59
CA LEU A 18 -19.34 5.91 4.59
C LEU A 18 -18.67 7.16 5.18
N VAL A 19 -18.95 7.51 6.42
CA VAL A 19 -18.36 8.68 7.09
C VAL A 19 -16.88 8.43 7.43
N GLU A 20 -16.49 7.20 7.75
CA GLU A 20 -15.09 6.85 8.08
C GLU A 20 -14.16 6.85 6.85
N LEU A 21 -14.71 6.70 5.63
CA LEU A 21 -13.91 6.66 4.42
C LEU A 21 -13.20 8.01 4.13
N PRO A 22 -11.93 7.99 3.71
CA PRO A 22 -11.17 9.21 3.44
C PRO A 22 -11.51 9.79 2.05
N TRP A 23 -12.59 10.55 1.94
CA TRP A 23 -13.07 11.11 0.66
C TRP A 23 -12.12 12.14 0.05
N GLU A 24 -11.77 13.20 0.79
CA GLU A 24 -10.92 14.31 0.33
C GLU A 24 -9.56 14.35 1.05
N SER A 25 -9.24 13.32 1.82
CA SER A 25 -7.99 13.22 2.55
C SER A 25 -6.92 12.54 1.70
N TYR A 26 -5.98 13.33 1.17
CA TYR A 26 -4.86 12.83 0.38
C TYR A 26 -3.54 12.95 1.15
N ASN A 27 -2.68 11.94 1.06
CA ASN A 27 -1.31 12.07 1.53
C ASN A 27 -0.49 12.85 0.49
N LYS A 28 0.36 13.78 0.96
CA LYS A 28 1.33 14.43 0.10
C LYS A 28 2.45 13.43 -0.22
N ASP A 29 2.42 12.89 -1.43
CA ASP A 29 3.47 12.00 -1.89
C ASP A 29 4.80 12.73 -2.01
N THR A 30 5.81 12.27 -1.28
CA THR A 30 7.19 12.75 -1.40
C THR A 30 8.05 11.65 -1.96
N LEU A 31 8.16 11.58 -3.29
CA LEU A 31 8.93 10.54 -3.95
C LEU A 31 10.35 11.06 -4.24
N HIS A 32 11.24 10.86 -3.26
CA HIS A 32 12.66 11.22 -3.35
C HIS A 32 13.51 9.96 -3.51
N LEU A 33 14.10 9.75 -4.69
CA LEU A 33 14.89 8.55 -5.00
C LEU A 33 16.07 8.35 -4.03
N ASN A 34 16.77 9.43 -3.66
CA ASN A 34 17.89 9.37 -2.71
C ASN A 34 17.45 8.89 -1.31
N ARG A 35 16.25 9.29 -0.88
CA ARG A 35 15.67 8.84 0.38
C ARG A 35 15.23 7.38 0.27
N ALA A 36 14.60 7.00 -0.84
CA ALA A 36 14.19 5.62 -1.09
C ALA A 36 15.38 4.66 -1.05
N LYS A 37 16.49 5.00 -1.71
CA LYS A 37 17.73 4.22 -1.69
C LYS A 37 18.25 4.00 -0.26
N LYS A 38 18.38 5.08 0.53
CA LYS A 38 18.80 4.99 1.93
C LYS A 38 17.90 4.09 2.77
N ILE A 39 16.59 4.15 2.55
CA ILE A 39 15.62 3.31 3.26
C ILE A 39 15.78 1.85 2.86
N PHE A 40 15.93 1.56 1.56
CA PHE A 40 16.13 0.19 1.08
C PHE A 40 17.44 -0.41 1.59
N ASP A 41 18.52 0.37 1.62
CA ASP A 41 19.82 -0.07 2.13
C ASP A 41 19.82 -0.28 3.65
N ALA A 42 19.06 0.53 4.39
CA ALA A 42 18.94 0.38 5.84
C ALA A 42 18.02 -0.77 6.25
N ASP A 43 16.90 -0.96 5.55
CA ASP A 43 15.90 -1.96 5.91
C ASP A 43 16.22 -3.36 5.34
N HIS A 44 17.04 -3.45 4.26
CA HIS A 44 17.34 -4.71 3.58
C HIS A 44 18.84 -4.83 3.23
N TYR A 45 19.50 -5.84 3.79
CA TYR A 45 20.88 -6.17 3.45
C TYR A 45 20.97 -6.99 2.15
N GLY A 46 21.90 -6.65 1.26
CA GLY A 46 22.09 -7.32 -0.03
C GLY A 46 20.93 -7.09 -1.01
N ILE A 47 20.58 -8.11 -1.81
CA ILE A 47 19.51 -8.07 -2.83
C ILE A 47 19.59 -6.86 -3.78
N GLU A 48 20.80 -6.45 -4.15
CA GLU A 48 21.06 -5.22 -4.91
C GLU A 48 20.25 -5.14 -6.21
N LYS A 49 20.15 -6.25 -6.95
CA LYS A 49 19.33 -6.34 -8.17
C LYS A 49 17.86 -6.02 -7.93
N VAL A 50 17.31 -6.40 -6.77
CA VAL A 50 15.92 -6.12 -6.40
C VAL A 50 15.77 -4.64 -6.03
N LYS A 51 16.69 -4.10 -5.23
CA LYS A 51 16.68 -2.68 -4.84
C LYS A 51 16.78 -1.76 -6.05
N GLU A 52 17.65 -2.08 -7.00
CA GLU A 52 17.80 -1.35 -8.26
C GLU A 52 16.49 -1.35 -9.06
N ARG A 53 15.85 -2.51 -9.22
CA ARG A 53 14.56 -2.62 -9.90
C ARG A 53 13.43 -1.85 -9.21
N LEU A 54 13.45 -1.80 -7.87
CA LEU A 54 12.51 -0.98 -7.09
C LEU A 54 12.74 0.51 -7.32
N LEU A 55 14.00 0.96 -7.38
CA LEU A 55 14.34 2.36 -7.67
C LEU A 55 13.92 2.75 -9.10
N GLU A 56 14.11 1.88 -10.08
CA GLU A 56 13.60 2.10 -11.45
C GLU A 56 12.08 2.25 -11.46
N PHE A 57 11.36 1.37 -10.76
CA PHE A 57 9.92 1.45 -10.64
C PHE A 57 9.46 2.78 -10.03
N LEU A 58 10.10 3.22 -8.94
CA LEU A 58 9.84 4.51 -8.31
C LEU A 58 10.15 5.68 -9.26
N THR A 59 11.19 5.57 -10.08
CA THR A 59 11.57 6.57 -11.08
C THR A 59 10.50 6.72 -12.16
N VAL A 60 9.96 5.60 -12.67
CA VAL A 60 8.86 5.60 -13.64
C VAL A 60 7.60 6.24 -13.04
N LEU A 61 7.29 5.97 -11.77
CA LEU A 61 6.18 6.61 -11.07
C LEU A 61 6.36 8.12 -10.92
N GLN A 62 7.57 8.58 -10.61
CA GLN A 62 7.90 10.00 -10.51
C GLN A 62 7.68 10.74 -11.83
N LEU A 63 8.06 10.12 -12.95
CA LEU A 63 7.92 10.70 -14.29
C LEU A 63 6.46 10.77 -14.75
N LYS A 64 5.65 9.75 -14.46
CA LYS A 64 4.27 9.68 -14.96
C LYS A 64 3.31 10.67 -14.29
N LYS A 65 3.66 11.26 -13.13
CA LYS A 65 2.87 12.23 -12.31
C LYS A 65 1.42 11.81 -11.95
N ASN A 66 0.92 10.70 -12.49
CA ASN A 66 -0.38 10.10 -12.22
C ASN A 66 -0.17 8.65 -11.74
N MET A 67 -0.87 8.29 -10.67
CA MET A 67 -0.81 6.97 -10.03
C MET A 67 -1.42 5.80 -10.83
N LYS A 68 -1.86 6.02 -12.08
CA LYS A 68 -2.21 4.94 -13.02
C LYS A 68 -0.94 4.23 -13.52
N GLY A 69 -0.05 3.87 -12.60
CA GLY A 69 1.17 3.13 -12.83
C GLY A 69 0.93 1.62 -12.76
N PRO A 70 1.85 0.82 -13.30
CA PRO A 70 1.77 -0.63 -13.22
C PRO A 70 1.80 -1.11 -11.76
N VAL A 71 1.06 -2.19 -11.46
CA VAL A 71 1.09 -2.85 -10.15
C VAL A 71 2.38 -3.67 -10.04
N LEU A 72 3.10 -3.51 -8.93
CA LEU A 72 4.33 -4.26 -8.66
C LEU A 72 4.00 -5.61 -8.00
N LEU A 73 4.46 -6.71 -8.61
CA LEU A 73 4.39 -8.05 -8.04
C LEU A 73 5.78 -8.51 -7.57
N LEU A 74 5.90 -8.86 -6.29
CA LEU A 74 7.11 -9.48 -5.73
C LEU A 74 6.91 -11.00 -5.63
N CYS A 75 7.66 -11.76 -6.41
CA CYS A 75 7.58 -13.23 -6.46
C CYS A 75 8.85 -13.89 -5.94
N GLY A 76 8.72 -15.08 -5.33
CA GLY A 76 9.84 -15.91 -4.88
C GLY A 76 9.47 -16.84 -3.72
N PRO A 77 10.43 -17.61 -3.16
CA PRO A 77 10.20 -18.54 -2.05
C PRO A 77 9.76 -17.83 -0.75
N PRO A 78 9.17 -18.53 0.23
CA PRO A 78 8.82 -17.92 1.51
C PRO A 78 10.06 -17.35 2.22
N TRP A 79 9.85 -16.44 3.19
CA TRP A 79 10.89 -15.83 4.04
C TRP A 79 11.90 -14.87 3.40
N ILE A 80 11.89 -14.65 2.09
CA ILE A 80 12.80 -13.68 1.41
C ILE A 80 12.48 -12.19 1.66
N GLY A 81 11.61 -11.86 2.61
CA GLY A 81 11.32 -10.47 2.97
C GLY A 81 10.36 -9.70 2.05
N LYS A 82 9.57 -10.34 1.18
CA LYS A 82 8.57 -9.67 0.30
C LYS A 82 7.66 -8.69 1.04
N THR A 83 7.10 -9.09 2.19
CA THR A 83 6.24 -8.23 3.01
C THR A 83 7.01 -7.06 3.61
N SER A 84 8.28 -7.28 4.00
CA SER A 84 9.15 -6.23 4.51
C SER A 84 9.50 -5.22 3.41
N LEU A 85 9.78 -5.69 2.19
CA LEU A 85 10.01 -4.83 1.02
C LEU A 85 8.79 -3.93 0.74
N GLY A 86 7.58 -4.49 0.79
CA GLY A 86 6.35 -3.70 0.65
C GLY A 86 6.22 -2.58 1.70
N LYS A 87 6.60 -2.85 2.95
CA LYS A 87 6.63 -1.83 4.02
C LYS A 87 7.66 -0.74 3.75
N SER A 88 8.87 -1.11 3.32
CA SER A 88 9.92 -0.15 2.99
C SER A 88 9.56 0.72 1.79
N ILE A 89 8.86 0.18 0.78
CA ILE A 89 8.34 0.96 -0.36
C ILE A 89 7.33 2.00 0.13
N ALA A 90 6.38 1.62 0.99
CA ALA A 90 5.42 2.57 1.55
C ALA A 90 6.12 3.68 2.38
N LYS A 91 7.11 3.30 3.20
CA LYS A 91 7.96 4.22 3.98
C LYS A 91 8.76 5.18 3.09
N ALA A 92 9.26 4.69 1.95
CA ALA A 92 10.00 5.49 0.97
C ALA A 92 9.12 6.52 0.26
N MET A 93 7.85 6.18 0.00
CA MET A 93 6.87 7.08 -0.61
C MET A 93 6.14 7.98 0.39
N SER A 94 6.40 7.82 1.70
CA SER A 94 5.65 8.46 2.78
C SER A 94 4.14 8.18 2.72
N ARG A 95 3.77 6.94 2.40
CA ARG A 95 2.37 6.47 2.34
C ARG A 95 2.04 5.53 3.49
N LYS A 96 0.76 5.52 3.90
CA LYS A 96 0.25 4.52 4.85
C LYS A 96 0.38 3.13 4.25
N TYR A 97 0.80 2.16 5.06
CA TYR A 97 0.93 0.76 4.66
C TYR A 97 -0.28 -0.03 5.19
N ALA A 98 -0.95 -0.74 4.29
CA ALA A 98 -1.98 -1.72 4.63
C ALA A 98 -1.59 -3.08 4.01
N ARG A 99 -1.95 -4.17 4.69
CA ARG A 99 -1.73 -5.53 4.21
C ARG A 99 -3.05 -6.28 4.22
N ILE A 100 -3.37 -6.90 3.10
CA ILE A 100 -4.51 -7.80 2.95
C ILE A 100 -3.94 -9.19 2.59
N SER A 101 -4.43 -10.24 3.25
CA SER A 101 -4.06 -11.62 2.95
C SER A 101 -5.07 -12.20 1.97
N LEU A 102 -4.60 -12.66 0.81
CA LEU A 102 -5.46 -13.30 -0.21
C LEU A 102 -5.38 -14.84 -0.18
N GLY A 103 -4.52 -15.41 0.67
CA GLY A 103 -4.38 -16.87 0.77
C GLY A 103 -5.58 -17.47 1.50
N GLY A 104 -6.17 -18.52 0.93
CA GLY A 104 -7.33 -19.21 1.51
C GLY A 104 -8.66 -18.48 1.31
N LEU A 105 -8.69 -17.44 0.47
CA LEU A 105 -9.94 -16.86 -0.02
C LEU A 105 -10.59 -17.86 -0.98
N ASN A 106 -11.61 -18.53 -0.49
CA ASN A 106 -12.61 -19.19 -1.31
C ASN A 106 -13.92 -18.48 -0.99
N ASP A 107 -14.41 -17.67 -1.93
CA ASP A 107 -15.80 -17.24 -1.90
C ASP A 107 -16.60 -18.27 -2.70
N GLU A 108 -17.50 -19.00 -2.01
CA GLU A 108 -18.69 -19.61 -2.63
C GLU A 108 -19.83 -18.59 -2.64
#